data_AF-A0A089NM11-F1
#
_entry.id   AF-A0A089NM11-F1
#
_cell.length_a   1.000
_cell.length_b   1.000
_cell.length_c   1.000
_cell.angle_alpha   90.00
_cell.angle_beta   90.00
_cell.angle_gamma   90.00
#
_symmetry.space_group_name_H-M   'P 1'
#
loop_
_entity.id
_entity.type
_entity.pdbx_description
1 polymer ?
#
loop_
_entity_poly.entity_id
_entity_poly.type
_entity_poly.pdbx_seq_one_letter_code
_entity_poly.pdbx_strand_id
1 'polypeptide(L)'
;MLTLRRAGPRRSKKLSLTLLLTGLVTLVVLLTSTILLVGSYDSKKQSLMETTLHLNFSNADRMARTMDSLFQSIRGSLAHNAQMLSNVDAMPPEQVGHQLELMRNSSNYFNSIVVIGKDGLVRNVEPASIGTAGKHISSQAAKEALELKQPYISAPYMTKNTNRLIVFLSQPIFSSDGTYLGILGGTIYLQEDNVLSRIFGNNNVDDLGSYYYIVDAGGHLLYHPDKRLFGKDVSGNEVVQKLMKGESGEQQVRSLNGNELLAGYSSVPESSWGIVVVSPMGLIRQQLIGHIQTIVAYSLIPFIILLSAVILIAHRLARPFAYLADLVSKMGKEKIVLQEAKPHWSREADLLTKAVFLAVADIQKQTDQLTQEAVTDTLTGLKNRRSLEYTLSQRISSGIPFSLIVLDVDRFKFVNDTYGHVTGDEVLKHVAGVIVSSLRPDDVCHRYGGEEFVILLARTRPAEAFKVAERVRRALEQSKGPIPTQVTVSQGIAHYPQHASEQEKLLEKADQALYLAKKNGRNKTIVAEDNPSSPSA
;
A
#
# COMPACT_ATOMS: atom_id res chain seq x y z
N MET A 1 -30.42 8.06 47.49
CA MET A 1 -30.28 9.04 46.38
C MET A 1 -28.99 8.69 45.62
N LEU A 2 -29.06 7.79 44.64
CA LEU A 2 -27.91 7.36 43.83
C LEU A 2 -28.38 7.30 42.38
N THR A 3 -28.11 8.39 41.66
CA THR A 3 -28.50 8.59 40.26
C THR A 3 -27.60 7.77 39.33
N LEU A 4 -28.24 6.80 38.67
CA LEU A 4 -27.76 6.08 37.49
C LEU A 4 -27.28 7.07 36.41
N ARG A 5 -26.01 7.00 36.03
CA ARG A 5 -25.49 7.62 34.80
C ARG A 5 -25.36 6.53 33.74
N ARG A 6 -26.42 6.34 32.94
CA ARG A 6 -26.39 5.49 31.73
C ARG A 6 -25.38 6.08 30.74
N ALA A 7 -24.33 5.33 30.43
CA ALA A 7 -23.43 5.62 29.32
C ALA A 7 -24.20 5.39 28.01
N GLY A 8 -24.35 6.44 27.20
CA GLY A 8 -24.93 6.35 25.86
C GLY A 8 -24.03 5.56 24.90
N PRO A 9 -24.59 4.95 23.84
CA PRO A 9 -23.83 4.11 22.92
C PRO A 9 -22.83 4.95 22.12
N ARG A 10 -21.54 4.56 22.14
CA ARG A 10 -20.51 5.07 21.23
C ARG A 10 -20.94 4.81 19.78
N ARG A 11 -21.39 5.83 19.06
CA ARG A 11 -21.59 5.78 17.60
C ARG A 11 -20.24 5.47 16.95
N SER A 12 -20.03 4.24 16.49
CA SER A 12 -18.88 3.91 15.65
C SER A 12 -18.95 4.75 14.38
N LYS A 13 -17.87 5.48 14.06
CA LYS A 13 -17.76 6.18 12.78
C LYS A 13 -17.79 5.11 11.68
N LYS A 14 -18.87 5.07 10.89
CA LYS A 14 -18.97 4.14 9.76
C LYS A 14 -17.90 4.50 8.73
N LEU A 15 -17.12 3.52 8.30
CA LEU A 15 -16.09 3.69 7.28
C LEU A 15 -16.75 3.91 5.91
N SER A 16 -16.21 4.82 5.10
CA SER A 16 -16.68 5.00 3.73
C SER A 16 -16.29 3.79 2.88
N LEU A 17 -17.11 3.48 1.88
CA LEU A 17 -16.82 2.42 0.91
C LEU A 17 -15.46 2.65 0.22
N THR A 18 -15.12 3.92 -0.03
CA THR A 18 -13.83 4.32 -0.59
C THR A 18 -12.67 3.90 0.31
N LEU A 19 -12.76 4.16 1.61
CA LEU A 19 -11.71 3.82 2.57
C LEU A 19 -11.55 2.31 2.76
N LEU A 20 -12.65 1.55 2.69
CA LEU A 20 -12.63 0.09 2.75
C LEU A 20 -11.94 -0.51 1.52
N LEU A 21 -12.33 -0.08 0.31
CA LEU A 21 -11.74 -0.58 -0.94
C LEU A 21 -10.25 -0.22 -1.05
N THR A 22 -9.89 1.03 -0.79
CA THR A 22 -8.48 1.45 -0.83
C THR A 22 -7.66 0.73 0.22
N GLY A 23 -8.18 0.59 1.45
CA GLY A 23 -7.52 -0.15 2.53
C GLY A 23 -7.31 -1.62 2.19
N LEU A 24 -8.33 -2.29 1.66
CA LEU A 24 -8.24 -3.71 1.28
C LEU A 24 -7.21 -3.94 0.17
N VAL A 25 -7.24 -3.15 -0.91
CA VAL A 25 -6.27 -3.32 -2.01
C VAL A 25 -4.86 -2.97 -1.54
N THR A 26 -4.69 -1.92 -0.75
CA THR A 26 -3.39 -1.56 -0.17
C THR A 26 -2.84 -2.70 0.69
N LEU A 27 -3.68 -3.30 1.54
CA LEU A 27 -3.29 -4.43 2.37
C LEU A 27 -2.87 -5.64 1.54
N VAL A 28 -3.65 -6.01 0.52
CA VAL A 28 -3.33 -7.13 -0.37
C VAL A 28 -2.00 -6.90 -1.07
N VAL A 29 -1.77 -5.70 -1.60
CA VAL A 29 -0.53 -5.38 -2.33
C VAL A 29 0.68 -5.35 -1.40
N LEU A 30 0.54 -4.80 -0.18
CA LEU A 30 1.61 -4.84 0.82
C LEU A 30 1.95 -6.27 1.23
N LEU A 31 0.92 -7.12 1.42
CA LEU A 31 1.12 -8.52 1.79
C LEU A 31 1.82 -9.30 0.67
N THR A 32 1.33 -9.19 -0.57
CA THR A 32 1.96 -9.87 -1.72
C THR A 32 3.37 -9.36 -1.97
N SER A 33 3.61 -8.04 -1.88
CA SER A 33 4.95 -7.47 -2.02
C SER A 33 5.89 -7.94 -0.92
N THR A 34 5.40 -8.10 0.32
CA THR A 34 6.20 -8.62 1.44
C THR A 34 6.58 -10.07 1.20
N ILE A 35 5.63 -10.92 0.78
CA ILE A 35 5.87 -12.33 0.47
C ILE A 35 6.92 -12.46 -0.65
N LEU A 36 6.77 -11.69 -1.73
CA LEU A 36 7.72 -11.69 -2.84
C LEU A 36 9.10 -11.20 -2.42
N LEU A 37 9.19 -10.15 -1.59
CA LEU A 37 10.46 -9.62 -1.10
C LEU A 37 11.19 -10.65 -0.23
N VAL A 38 10.49 -11.30 0.70
CA VAL A 38 11.06 -12.33 1.57
C VAL A 38 11.51 -13.54 0.76
N GLY A 39 10.66 -14.03 -0.15
CA GLY A 39 11.00 -15.16 -1.02
C GLY A 39 12.18 -14.86 -1.95
N SER A 40 12.23 -13.65 -2.52
CA SER A 40 13.35 -13.21 -3.35
C SER A 40 14.65 -13.08 -2.56
N TYR A 41 14.59 -12.54 -1.34
CA TYR A 41 15.75 -12.43 -0.45
C TYR A 41 16.33 -13.80 -0.11
N ASP A 42 15.49 -14.74 0.33
CA ASP A 42 15.92 -16.07 0.74
C ASP A 42 16.51 -16.86 -0.44
N SER A 43 15.79 -16.87 -1.57
CA SER A 43 16.25 -17.51 -2.81
C SER A 43 17.57 -16.92 -3.31
N LYS A 44 17.72 -15.59 -3.30
CA LYS A 44 18.95 -14.95 -3.76
C LYS A 44 20.12 -15.19 -2.80
N LYS A 45 19.87 -15.18 -1.50
CA LYS A 45 20.88 -15.48 -0.49
C LYS A 45 21.41 -16.90 -0.67
N GLN A 46 20.51 -17.89 -0.77
CA GLN A 46 20.88 -19.28 -0.95
C GLN A 46 21.67 -19.48 -2.26
N SER A 47 21.16 -18.94 -3.37
CA SER A 47 21.83 -19.03 -4.68
C SER A 47 23.22 -18.41 -4.66
N LEU A 48 23.40 -17.24 -4.03
CA LEU A 48 24.72 -16.61 -3.90
C LEU A 48 25.66 -17.44 -3.02
N MET A 49 25.18 -18.01 -1.91
CA MET A 49 25.99 -18.86 -1.05
C MET A 49 26.47 -20.12 -1.78
N GLU A 50 25.55 -20.87 -2.40
CA GLU A 50 25.87 -22.09 -3.16
C GLU A 50 26.82 -21.80 -4.32
N THR A 51 26.54 -20.76 -5.11
CA THR A 51 27.42 -20.37 -6.23
C THR A 51 28.82 -19.98 -5.74
N THR A 52 28.91 -19.25 -4.62
CA THR A 52 30.21 -18.82 -4.07
C THR A 52 31.00 -20.01 -3.52
N LEU A 53 30.35 -20.94 -2.81
CA LEU A 53 30.99 -22.17 -2.33
C LEU A 53 31.57 -22.98 -3.49
N HIS A 54 30.75 -23.24 -4.51
CA HIS A 54 31.16 -23.98 -5.69
C HIS A 54 32.26 -23.27 -6.47
N LEU A 55 32.20 -21.94 -6.60
CA LEU A 55 33.25 -21.17 -7.26
C LEU A 55 34.57 -21.24 -6.49
N ASN A 56 34.52 -21.10 -5.16
CA ASN A 56 35.69 -21.20 -4.31
C ASN A 56 36.31 -22.60 -4.38
N PHE A 57 35.50 -23.66 -4.37
CA PHE A 57 36.00 -25.02 -4.52
C PHE A 57 36.62 -25.24 -5.90
N SER A 58 35.93 -24.85 -6.97
CA SER A 58 36.45 -24.97 -8.33
C SER A 58 37.75 -24.20 -8.51
N ASN A 59 37.91 -23.04 -7.86
CA ASN A 59 39.16 -22.29 -7.83
C ASN A 59 40.25 -23.00 -7.02
N ALA A 60 39.94 -23.46 -5.81
CA ALA A 60 40.89 -24.18 -4.97
C ALA A 60 41.40 -25.45 -5.66
N ASP A 61 40.50 -26.20 -6.29
CA ASP A 61 40.80 -27.41 -7.04
C ASP A 61 41.63 -27.13 -8.31
N ARG A 62 41.30 -26.09 -9.09
CA ARG A 62 42.16 -25.66 -10.21
C ARG A 62 43.56 -25.30 -9.73
N MET A 63 43.67 -24.52 -8.66
CA MET A 63 44.96 -24.14 -8.06
C MET A 63 45.72 -25.36 -7.55
N ALA A 64 45.02 -26.35 -6.96
CA ALA A 64 45.62 -27.57 -6.44
C ALA A 64 46.19 -28.42 -7.57
N ARG A 65 45.48 -28.57 -8.70
CA ARG A 65 46.00 -29.25 -9.90
C ARG A 65 47.19 -28.53 -10.51
N THR A 66 47.18 -27.20 -10.56
CA THR A 66 48.33 -26.39 -11.02
C THR A 66 49.53 -26.59 -10.10
N MET A 67 49.31 -26.56 -8.78
CA MET A 67 50.34 -26.81 -7.78
C MET A 67 50.89 -28.23 -7.88
N ASP A 68 50.03 -29.23 -8.05
CA ASP A 68 50.42 -30.63 -8.23
C ASP A 68 51.33 -30.80 -9.46
N SER A 69 50.92 -30.22 -10.59
CA SER A 69 51.73 -30.22 -11.83
C SER A 69 53.07 -29.50 -11.65
N LEU A 70 53.10 -28.41 -10.87
CA LEU A 70 54.32 -27.70 -10.53
C LEU A 70 55.25 -28.58 -9.69
N PHE A 71 54.74 -29.23 -8.65
CA PHE A 71 55.53 -30.11 -7.79
C PHE A 71 56.05 -31.34 -8.52
N GLN A 72 55.24 -31.95 -9.38
CA GLN A 72 55.70 -33.03 -10.26
C GLN A 72 56.85 -32.55 -11.17
N SER A 73 56.76 -31.32 -11.70
CA SER A 73 57.82 -30.72 -12.52
C SER A 73 59.08 -30.43 -11.71
N ILE A 74 58.94 -29.90 -10.49
CA ILE A 74 60.03 -29.64 -9.56
C ILE A 74 60.75 -30.94 -9.19
N ARG A 75 59.99 -31.99 -8.81
CA ARG A 75 60.52 -33.31 -8.46
C ARG A 75 61.22 -33.95 -9.66
N GLY A 76 60.61 -33.91 -10.83
CA GLY A 76 61.21 -34.42 -12.08
C GLY A 76 62.53 -33.71 -12.41
N SER A 77 62.56 -32.38 -12.27
CA SER A 77 63.78 -31.57 -12.45
C SER A 77 64.87 -31.93 -11.44
N LEU A 78 64.54 -32.02 -10.14
CA LEU A 78 65.49 -32.43 -9.11
C LEU A 78 66.01 -33.86 -9.32
N ALA A 79 65.14 -34.81 -9.72
CA ALA A 79 65.52 -36.18 -10.04
C ALA A 79 66.52 -36.24 -11.21
N HIS A 80 66.23 -35.52 -12.30
CA HIS A 80 67.14 -35.45 -13.44
C HIS A 80 68.48 -34.80 -13.07
N ASN A 81 68.44 -33.69 -12.32
CA ASN A 81 69.63 -32.97 -11.87
C ASN A 81 70.48 -33.80 -10.89
N ALA A 82 69.85 -34.57 -9.99
CA ALA A 82 70.56 -35.49 -9.10
C ALA A 82 71.26 -36.60 -9.87
N GLN A 83 70.67 -37.11 -10.96
CA GLN A 83 71.31 -38.09 -11.83
C GLN A 83 72.56 -37.53 -12.55
N MET A 84 72.53 -36.26 -12.96
CA MET A 84 73.70 -35.58 -13.55
C MET A 84 74.84 -35.38 -12.53
N LEU A 85 74.55 -35.45 -11.24
CA LEU A 85 75.50 -35.37 -10.14
C LEU A 85 75.93 -36.75 -9.62
N SER A 86 75.71 -37.83 -10.38
CA SER A 86 76.12 -39.19 -10.00
C SER A 86 77.63 -39.35 -9.77
N ASN A 87 78.45 -38.46 -10.33
CA ASN A 87 79.90 -38.44 -10.13
C ASN A 87 80.37 -37.19 -9.34
N VAL A 88 79.51 -36.61 -8.50
CA VAL A 88 79.79 -35.34 -7.81
C VAL A 88 81.07 -35.36 -6.95
N ASP A 89 81.41 -36.49 -6.34
CA ASP A 89 82.63 -36.63 -5.52
C ASP A 89 83.93 -36.52 -6.35
N ALA A 90 83.85 -36.72 -7.67
CA ALA A 90 84.99 -36.60 -8.59
C ALA A 90 85.07 -35.21 -9.26
N MET A 91 84.06 -34.34 -9.06
CA MET A 91 84.01 -33.02 -9.68
C MET A 91 84.67 -31.97 -8.78
N PRO A 92 85.47 -31.03 -9.34
CA PRO A 92 85.95 -29.87 -8.60
C PRO A 92 84.77 -29.04 -8.05
N PRO A 93 84.87 -28.47 -6.83
CA PRO A 93 83.79 -27.67 -6.25
C PRO A 93 83.32 -26.51 -7.13
N GLU A 94 84.21 -25.90 -7.92
CA GLU A 94 83.86 -24.82 -8.86
C GLU A 94 82.93 -25.31 -9.98
N GLN A 95 83.17 -26.51 -10.51
CA GLN A 95 82.33 -27.11 -11.55
C GLN A 95 80.94 -27.45 -10.99
N VAL A 96 80.87 -28.00 -9.77
CA VAL A 96 79.60 -28.26 -9.08
C VAL A 96 78.84 -26.95 -8.86
N GLY A 97 79.51 -25.89 -8.39
CA GLY A 97 78.92 -24.57 -8.20
C GLY A 97 78.29 -24.01 -9.48
N HIS A 98 79.04 -24.00 -10.60
CA HIS A 98 78.52 -23.55 -11.89
C HIS A 98 77.30 -24.35 -12.36
N GLN A 99 77.33 -25.67 -12.16
CA GLN A 99 76.20 -26.54 -12.50
C GLN A 99 74.96 -26.23 -11.63
N LEU A 100 75.12 -25.99 -10.33
CA LEU A 100 74.03 -25.58 -9.46
C LEU A 100 73.47 -24.20 -9.82
N GLU A 101 74.32 -23.27 -10.23
CA GLU A 101 73.89 -21.95 -10.69
C GLU A 101 73.02 -22.05 -11.96
N LEU A 102 73.45 -22.85 -12.94
CA LEU A 102 72.68 -23.14 -14.14
C LEU A 102 71.33 -23.80 -13.81
N MET A 103 71.31 -24.78 -12.89
CA MET A 103 70.07 -25.43 -12.45
C MET A 103 69.09 -24.43 -11.80
N ARG A 104 69.60 -23.54 -10.95
CA ARG A 104 68.81 -22.52 -10.26
C ARG A 104 68.21 -21.52 -11.24
N ASN A 105 69.04 -21.00 -12.17
CA ASN A 105 68.63 -19.95 -13.10
C ASN A 105 67.76 -20.47 -14.27
N SER A 106 67.93 -21.73 -14.69
CA SER A 106 67.14 -22.33 -15.78
C SER A 106 65.71 -22.67 -15.37
N SER A 107 65.53 -23.22 -14.17
CA SER A 107 64.22 -23.65 -13.67
C SER A 107 63.48 -22.55 -12.90
N ASN A 108 64.22 -21.67 -12.22
CA ASN A 108 63.69 -20.62 -11.35
C ASN A 108 62.72 -21.10 -10.24
N TYR A 109 62.71 -22.41 -9.94
CA TYR A 109 61.86 -22.99 -8.89
C TYR A 109 62.36 -22.70 -7.49
N PHE A 110 63.68 -22.61 -7.31
CA PHE A 110 64.32 -22.51 -6.01
C PHE A 110 65.03 -21.17 -5.85
N ASN A 111 64.97 -20.62 -4.63
CA ASN A 111 65.76 -19.46 -4.24
C ASN A 111 67.23 -19.85 -4.02
N SER A 112 67.48 -21.08 -3.56
CA SER A 112 68.83 -21.65 -3.48
C SER A 112 68.84 -23.16 -3.69
N ILE A 113 69.95 -23.67 -4.21
CA ILE A 113 70.19 -25.09 -4.43
C ILE A 113 71.47 -25.49 -3.69
N VAL A 114 71.48 -26.66 -3.06
CA VAL A 114 72.57 -27.14 -2.21
C VAL A 114 72.85 -28.61 -2.49
N VAL A 115 74.13 -28.99 -2.46
CA VAL A 115 74.55 -30.39 -2.45
C VAL A 115 75.12 -30.70 -1.07
N ILE A 116 74.56 -31.72 -0.43
CA ILE A 116 74.96 -32.18 0.90
C ILE A 116 75.46 -33.61 0.75
N GLY A 117 76.70 -33.87 1.18
CA GLY A 117 77.26 -35.22 1.17
C GLY A 117 76.61 -36.13 2.20
N LYS A 118 76.79 -37.45 2.04
CA LYS A 118 76.32 -38.47 3.00
C LYS A 118 76.84 -38.31 4.43
N ASP A 119 77.94 -37.57 4.61
CA ASP A 119 78.53 -37.16 5.89
C ASP A 119 77.84 -35.93 6.51
N GLY A 120 76.84 -35.37 5.84
CA GLY A 120 76.14 -34.16 6.24
C GLY A 120 76.94 -32.88 6.01
N LEU A 121 78.06 -32.94 5.28
CA LEU A 121 78.83 -31.75 4.90
C LEU A 121 78.20 -31.10 3.67
N VAL A 122 77.96 -29.78 3.74
CA VAL A 122 77.52 -29.01 2.58
C VAL A 122 78.70 -28.86 1.61
N ARG A 123 78.64 -29.55 0.47
CA ARG A 123 79.68 -29.50 -0.58
C ARG A 123 79.64 -28.18 -1.31
N ASN A 124 78.46 -27.80 -1.80
CA ASN A 124 78.23 -26.59 -2.57
C ASN A 124 76.84 -26.03 -2.28
N VAL A 125 76.69 -24.70 -2.41
CA VAL A 125 75.41 -24.00 -2.32
C VAL A 125 75.41 -22.83 -3.29
N GLU A 126 74.30 -22.64 -4.00
CA GLU A 126 74.08 -21.47 -4.86
C GLU A 126 72.78 -20.75 -4.52
N PRO A 127 72.77 -19.41 -4.36
CA PRO A 127 73.92 -18.51 -4.52
C PRO A 127 74.98 -18.67 -3.41
N ALA A 128 76.26 -18.61 -3.78
CA ALA A 128 77.39 -18.72 -2.86
C ALA A 128 77.35 -17.73 -1.67
N SER A 129 76.64 -16.61 -1.82
CA SER A 129 76.42 -15.59 -0.77
C SER A 129 75.72 -16.12 0.49
N ILE A 130 75.10 -17.31 0.44
CA ILE A 130 74.48 -17.96 1.61
C ILE A 130 75.53 -18.41 2.64
N GLY A 131 76.76 -18.70 2.22
CA GLY A 131 77.89 -18.94 3.13
C GLY A 131 77.79 -20.21 3.98
N THR A 132 77.10 -21.25 3.48
CA THR A 132 76.99 -22.57 4.15
C THR A 132 77.91 -23.65 3.59
N ALA A 133 78.58 -23.42 2.47
CA ALA A 133 79.57 -24.36 1.92
C ALA A 133 80.68 -24.66 2.94
N GLY A 134 81.06 -25.94 3.06
CA GLY A 134 82.06 -26.42 4.01
C GLY A 134 81.58 -26.56 5.46
N LYS A 135 80.30 -26.30 5.76
CA LYS A 135 79.71 -26.48 7.10
C LYS A 135 78.85 -27.74 7.14
N HIS A 136 78.73 -28.37 8.31
CA HIS A 136 77.76 -29.45 8.51
C HIS A 136 76.33 -28.92 8.64
N ILE A 137 75.37 -29.71 8.17
CA ILE A 137 73.94 -29.39 8.31
C ILE A 137 73.53 -29.30 9.78
N SER A 138 72.74 -28.28 10.10
CA SER A 138 72.29 -28.02 11.48
C SER A 138 70.77 -28.10 11.65
N SER A 139 69.99 -28.10 10.57
CA SER A 139 68.53 -28.17 10.62
C SER A 139 68.06 -29.62 10.71
N GLN A 140 66.99 -29.84 11.48
CA GLN A 140 66.38 -31.15 11.63
C GLN A 140 65.84 -31.68 10.29
N ALA A 141 65.17 -30.84 9.52
CA ALA A 141 64.67 -31.18 8.19
C ALA A 141 65.77 -31.68 7.21
N ALA A 142 66.96 -31.07 7.23
CA ALA A 142 68.05 -31.52 6.36
C ALA A 142 68.63 -32.86 6.80
N LYS A 143 68.62 -33.15 8.11
CA LYS A 143 69.06 -34.44 8.66
C LYS A 143 68.07 -35.54 8.30
N GLU A 144 66.78 -35.29 8.47
CA GLU A 144 65.71 -36.22 8.06
C GLU A 144 65.79 -36.54 6.57
N ALA A 145 65.96 -35.52 5.72
CA ALA A 145 66.15 -35.71 4.28
C ALA A 145 67.34 -36.64 3.94
N LEU A 146 68.46 -36.50 4.64
CA LEU A 146 69.66 -37.31 4.44
C LEU A 146 69.46 -38.76 4.90
N GLU A 147 68.73 -38.96 6.01
CA GLU A 147 68.45 -40.27 6.59
C GLU A 147 67.41 -41.07 5.78
N LEU A 148 66.38 -40.39 5.25
CA LEU A 148 65.28 -41.00 4.49
C LEU A 148 65.75 -41.60 3.16
N LYS A 149 66.78 -41.03 2.53
CA LYS A 149 67.32 -41.47 1.21
C LYS A 149 66.24 -41.56 0.13
N GLN A 150 65.20 -40.75 0.24
CA GLN A 150 64.06 -40.67 -0.67
C GLN A 150 63.72 -39.21 -0.94
N PRO A 151 62.93 -38.90 -2.00
CA PRO A 151 62.41 -37.57 -2.19
C PRO A 151 61.69 -37.09 -0.92
N TYR A 152 61.97 -35.85 -0.50
CA TYR A 152 61.45 -35.32 0.75
C TYR A 152 61.11 -33.83 0.61
N ILE A 153 60.03 -33.43 1.28
CA ILE A 153 59.57 -32.04 1.40
C ILE A 153 59.39 -31.77 2.89
N SER A 154 60.08 -30.76 3.41
CA SER A 154 59.99 -30.41 4.83
C SER A 154 58.75 -29.58 5.15
N ALA A 155 58.31 -29.65 6.41
CA ALA A 155 57.53 -28.57 7.02
C ALA A 155 58.30 -27.22 6.93
N PRO A 156 57.62 -26.07 7.00
CA PRO A 156 58.28 -24.77 6.99
C PRO A 156 59.10 -24.59 8.27
N TYR A 157 60.36 -24.17 8.14
CA TYR A 157 61.22 -23.94 9.29
C TYR A 157 62.14 -22.73 9.11
N MET A 158 62.53 -22.13 10.24
CA MET A 158 63.47 -21.02 10.26
C MET A 158 64.92 -21.52 10.19
N THR A 159 65.70 -21.00 9.24
CA THR A 159 67.12 -21.30 9.15
C THR A 159 67.90 -20.60 10.26
N LYS A 160 68.78 -21.33 10.96
CA LYS A 160 69.59 -20.75 12.05
C LYS A 160 70.59 -19.69 11.58
N ASN A 161 71.15 -19.86 10.38
CA ASN A 161 72.24 -19.02 9.87
C ASN A 161 71.73 -17.76 9.14
N THR A 162 70.60 -17.86 8.43
CA THR A 162 70.08 -16.77 7.60
C THR A 162 68.77 -16.17 8.12
N ASN A 163 68.17 -16.76 9.17
CA ASN A 163 66.89 -16.35 9.74
C ASN A 163 65.77 -16.21 8.68
N ARG A 164 65.75 -17.13 7.72
CA ARG A 164 64.75 -17.22 6.66
C ARG A 164 63.77 -18.34 6.95
N LEU A 165 62.47 -18.08 6.75
CA LEU A 165 61.46 -19.12 6.75
C LEU A 165 61.47 -19.83 5.40
N ILE A 166 61.82 -21.12 5.40
CA ILE A 166 61.99 -21.88 4.16
C ILE A 166 61.23 -23.21 4.19
N VAL A 167 60.91 -23.70 2.99
CA VAL A 167 60.61 -25.11 2.72
C VAL A 167 61.81 -25.71 2.00
N PHE A 168 62.25 -26.88 2.45
CA PHE A 168 63.34 -27.63 1.84
C PHE A 168 62.80 -28.83 1.08
N LEU A 169 63.17 -28.95 -0.20
CA LEU A 169 62.86 -30.07 -1.05
C LEU A 169 64.16 -30.78 -1.39
N SER A 170 64.21 -32.10 -1.29
CA SER A 170 65.44 -32.84 -1.57
C SER A 170 65.21 -34.08 -2.42
N GLN A 171 66.24 -34.42 -3.18
CA GLN A 171 66.34 -35.63 -3.96
C GLN A 171 67.66 -36.35 -3.62
N PRO A 172 67.66 -37.67 -3.38
CA PRO A 172 68.88 -38.42 -3.14
C PRO A 172 69.74 -38.50 -4.41
N ILE A 173 71.06 -38.38 -4.22
CA ILE A 173 72.07 -38.57 -5.26
C ILE A 173 72.67 -39.97 -5.08
N PHE A 174 72.62 -40.75 -6.15
CA PHE A 174 73.26 -42.05 -6.23
C PHE A 174 74.31 -42.03 -7.34
N SER A 175 75.43 -42.69 -7.09
CA SER A 175 76.44 -42.99 -8.11
C SER A 175 75.89 -43.99 -9.13
N SER A 176 76.58 -44.10 -10.27
CA SER A 176 76.21 -45.02 -11.36
C SER A 176 76.18 -46.50 -10.94
N ASP A 177 76.89 -46.85 -9.86
CA ASP A 177 76.92 -48.16 -9.21
C ASP A 177 75.85 -48.35 -8.12
N GLY A 178 75.00 -47.33 -7.87
CA GLY A 178 73.97 -47.34 -6.84
C GLY A 178 74.44 -46.91 -5.45
N THR A 179 75.70 -46.47 -5.29
CA THR A 179 76.20 -45.98 -4.01
C THR A 179 75.56 -44.64 -3.65
N TYR A 180 75.01 -44.51 -2.44
CA TYR A 180 74.43 -43.25 -1.94
C TYR A 180 75.54 -42.21 -1.66
N LEU A 181 75.47 -41.07 -2.35
CA LEU A 181 76.47 -40.00 -2.25
C LEU A 181 76.01 -38.84 -1.35
N GLY A 182 74.70 -38.65 -1.20
CA GLY A 182 74.12 -37.55 -0.44
C GLY A 182 72.79 -37.09 -1.02
N ILE A 183 72.47 -35.80 -0.87
CA ILE A 183 71.24 -35.20 -1.41
C ILE A 183 71.52 -33.93 -2.19
N LEU A 184 70.74 -33.73 -3.26
CA LEU A 184 70.53 -32.47 -3.93
C LEU A 184 69.28 -31.82 -3.32
N GLY A 185 69.43 -30.62 -2.78
CA GLY A 185 68.35 -29.90 -2.10
C GLY A 185 68.07 -28.56 -2.77
N GLY A 186 66.79 -28.20 -2.87
CA GLY A 186 66.32 -26.88 -3.26
C GLY A 186 65.51 -26.24 -2.14
N THR A 187 65.66 -24.93 -1.94
CA THR A 187 64.92 -24.19 -0.92
C THR A 187 63.96 -23.18 -1.55
N ILE A 188 62.76 -23.09 -1.01
CA ILE A 188 61.78 -22.04 -1.32
C ILE A 188 61.72 -21.10 -0.12
N TYR A 189 61.99 -19.81 -0.34
CA TYR A 189 61.98 -18.78 0.71
C TYR A 189 60.58 -18.18 0.79
N LEU A 190 59.80 -18.55 1.80
CA LEU A 190 58.37 -18.23 1.84
C LEU A 190 58.09 -16.73 1.93
N GLN A 191 58.97 -15.97 2.57
CA GLN A 191 58.80 -14.52 2.79
C GLN A 191 59.37 -13.64 1.67
N GLU A 192 60.15 -14.22 0.75
CA GLU A 192 60.78 -13.56 -0.39
C GLU A 192 60.06 -13.94 -1.71
N ASP A 193 60.46 -13.34 -2.82
CA ASP A 193 59.94 -13.71 -4.14
C ASP A 193 60.35 -15.14 -4.49
N ASN A 194 59.35 -16.00 -4.72
CA ASN A 194 59.54 -17.42 -4.94
C ASN A 194 58.57 -17.92 -6.02
N VAL A 195 58.63 -19.22 -6.32
CA VAL A 195 57.77 -19.81 -7.36
C VAL A 195 56.29 -19.75 -7.00
N LEU A 196 55.94 -19.90 -5.72
CA LEU A 196 54.57 -19.83 -5.22
C LEU A 196 54.03 -18.40 -5.33
N SER A 197 54.82 -17.40 -4.90
CA SER A 197 54.41 -15.99 -5.00
C SER A 197 54.31 -15.51 -6.45
N ARG A 198 55.08 -16.08 -7.39
CA ARG A 198 54.96 -15.73 -8.81
C ARG A 198 53.71 -16.31 -9.49
N ILE A 199 53.33 -17.54 -9.12
CA ILE A 199 52.16 -18.19 -9.71
C ILE A 199 50.87 -17.65 -9.07
N PHE A 200 50.89 -17.41 -7.76
CA PHE A 200 49.68 -17.10 -7.00
C PHE A 200 49.60 -15.62 -6.57
N GLY A 201 50.73 -14.92 -6.39
CA GLY A 201 50.81 -13.60 -5.72
C GLY A 201 50.25 -12.40 -6.48
N ASN A 202 49.76 -12.55 -7.72
CA ASN A 202 49.07 -11.48 -8.43
C ASN A 202 47.59 -11.32 -8.01
N ASN A 203 47.01 -12.29 -7.29
CA ASN A 203 45.58 -12.31 -6.92
C ASN A 203 45.39 -12.37 -5.39
N ASN A 204 46.06 -11.49 -4.64
CA ASN A 204 46.13 -11.61 -3.16
C ASN A 204 44.78 -11.45 -2.47
N VAL A 205 43.98 -10.50 -2.93
CA VAL A 205 42.61 -10.27 -2.49
C VAL A 205 41.87 -9.73 -3.70
N ASP A 206 40.75 -10.34 -4.09
CA ASP A 206 39.93 -9.80 -5.17
C ASP A 206 39.22 -8.50 -4.72
N ASP A 207 38.61 -7.76 -5.66
CA ASP A 207 37.84 -6.53 -5.34
C ASP A 207 36.71 -6.78 -4.32
N LEU A 208 36.33 -8.04 -4.16
CA LEU A 208 35.31 -8.48 -3.24
C LEU A 208 35.92 -8.81 -1.87
N GLY A 209 37.21 -8.96 -1.66
CA GLY A 209 37.76 -9.36 -0.35
C GLY A 209 37.89 -10.87 -0.16
N SER A 210 37.65 -11.67 -1.20
CA SER A 210 38.00 -13.09 -1.22
C SER A 210 39.51 -13.23 -1.35
N TYR A 211 40.04 -14.23 -0.67
CA TYR A 211 41.47 -14.53 -0.69
C TYR A 211 41.70 -16.03 -0.55
N TYR A 212 42.92 -16.46 -0.75
CA TYR A 212 43.30 -17.85 -0.56
C TYR A 212 44.55 -17.96 0.30
N TYR A 213 44.75 -19.14 0.88
CA TYR A 213 45.93 -19.47 1.65
C TYR A 213 46.32 -20.93 1.42
N ILE A 214 47.58 -21.24 1.65
CA ILE A 214 48.15 -22.57 1.43
C ILE A 214 48.71 -23.07 2.76
N VAL A 215 48.45 -24.33 3.07
CA VAL A 215 48.96 -25.03 4.25
C VAL A 215 49.81 -26.23 3.87
N ASP A 216 50.82 -26.55 4.68
CA ASP A 216 51.56 -27.80 4.55
C ASP A 216 50.75 -29.01 5.08
N ALA A 217 51.33 -30.21 5.01
CA ALA A 217 50.71 -31.44 5.51
C ALA A 217 50.45 -31.44 7.03
N GLY A 218 51.15 -30.58 7.79
CA GLY A 218 50.99 -30.41 9.23
C GLY A 218 49.99 -29.31 9.62
N GLY A 219 49.46 -28.55 8.66
CA GLY A 219 48.56 -27.43 8.92
C GLY A 219 49.27 -26.09 9.18
N HIS A 220 50.54 -25.93 8.80
CA HIS A 220 51.26 -24.66 8.89
C HIS A 220 51.04 -23.81 7.64
N LEU A 221 50.83 -22.50 7.83
CA LEU A 221 50.63 -21.57 6.72
C LEU A 221 51.91 -21.38 5.88
N LEU A 222 51.84 -21.76 4.62
CA LEU A 222 52.90 -21.57 3.63
C LEU A 222 52.71 -20.28 2.82
N TYR A 223 51.45 -19.90 2.62
CA TYR A 223 51.05 -18.71 1.89
C TYR A 223 49.77 -18.13 2.48
N HIS A 224 49.69 -16.80 2.54
CA HIS A 224 48.55 -16.02 3.00
C HIS A 224 48.75 -14.55 2.54
N PRO A 225 47.69 -13.76 2.29
CA PRO A 225 47.85 -12.35 1.92
C PRO A 225 48.61 -11.53 2.98
N ASP A 226 48.37 -11.85 4.26
CA ASP A 226 49.15 -11.34 5.39
C ASP A 226 50.40 -12.21 5.65
N LYS A 227 51.56 -11.73 5.21
CA LYS A 227 52.87 -12.39 5.37
C LYS A 227 53.26 -12.66 6.83
N ARG A 228 52.69 -11.94 7.81
CA ARG A 228 52.96 -12.13 9.24
C ARG A 228 52.43 -13.46 9.78
N LEU A 229 51.59 -14.14 9.00
CA LEU A 229 51.01 -15.43 9.37
C LEU A 229 51.81 -16.63 8.85
N PHE A 230 52.86 -16.43 8.06
CA PHE A 230 53.64 -17.54 7.49
C PHE A 230 54.29 -18.36 8.61
N GLY A 231 54.22 -19.69 8.48
CA GLY A 231 54.71 -20.66 9.46
C GLY A 231 53.81 -20.85 10.68
N LYS A 232 52.72 -20.07 10.84
CA LYS A 232 51.79 -20.29 11.96
C LYS A 232 51.00 -21.59 11.75
N ASP A 233 50.84 -22.32 12.85
CA ASP A 233 49.99 -23.50 12.92
C ASP A 233 48.51 -23.10 12.92
N VAL A 234 47.76 -23.64 11.96
CA VAL A 234 46.31 -23.50 11.81
C VAL A 234 45.59 -24.85 11.74
N SER A 235 46.23 -25.93 12.21
CA SER A 235 45.68 -27.29 12.30
C SER A 235 44.41 -27.40 13.15
N GLY A 236 44.14 -26.41 14.00
CA GLY A 236 42.88 -26.28 14.74
C GLY A 236 41.67 -25.91 13.88
N ASN A 237 41.85 -25.46 12.63
CA ASN A 237 40.75 -25.09 11.74
C ASN A 237 40.13 -26.33 11.07
N GLU A 238 38.80 -26.40 11.04
CA GLU A 238 38.06 -27.56 10.51
C GLU A 238 38.38 -27.88 9.03
N VAL A 239 38.53 -26.87 8.18
CA VAL A 239 38.93 -27.09 6.77
C VAL A 239 40.33 -27.69 6.69
N VAL A 240 41.26 -27.16 7.51
CA VAL A 240 42.64 -27.60 7.52
C VAL A 240 42.73 -29.05 7.99
N GLN A 241 41.95 -29.46 8.98
CA GLN A 241 41.89 -30.86 9.42
C GLN A 241 41.41 -31.82 8.33
N LYS A 242 40.44 -31.39 7.50
CA LYS A 242 39.97 -32.18 6.34
C LYS A 242 41.05 -32.27 5.26
N LEU A 243 41.75 -31.16 4.99
CA LEU A 243 42.87 -31.14 4.05
C LEU A 243 44.02 -32.05 4.48
N MET A 244 44.35 -32.08 5.78
CA MET A 244 45.38 -32.96 6.34
C MET A 244 45.02 -34.45 6.19
N LYS A 245 43.73 -34.78 5.98
CA LYS A 245 43.26 -36.13 5.66
C LYS A 245 43.19 -36.42 4.16
N GLY A 246 43.59 -35.46 3.31
CA GLY A 246 43.50 -35.56 1.85
C GLY A 246 42.11 -35.26 1.28
N GLU A 247 41.18 -34.74 2.08
CA GLU A 247 39.83 -34.42 1.63
C GLU A 247 39.78 -33.08 0.88
N SER A 248 38.88 -32.99 -0.09
CA SER A 248 38.60 -31.76 -0.85
C SER A 248 37.09 -31.51 -0.84
N GLY A 249 36.67 -30.25 -0.82
CA GLY A 249 35.24 -29.90 -0.80
C GLY A 249 34.97 -28.43 -0.52
N GLU A 250 33.73 -28.14 -0.15
CA GLU A 250 33.25 -26.81 0.17
C GLU A 250 32.41 -26.82 1.44
N GLN A 251 32.56 -25.79 2.26
CA GLN A 251 31.76 -25.62 3.45
C GLN A 251 31.80 -24.18 3.96
N GLN A 252 30.77 -23.83 4.74
CA GLN A 252 30.80 -22.60 5.53
C GLN A 252 31.68 -22.82 6.77
N VAL A 253 32.61 -21.90 7.03
CA VAL A 253 33.51 -21.94 8.19
C VAL A 253 33.57 -20.62 8.91
N ARG A 254 34.20 -20.63 10.10
CA ARG A 254 34.57 -19.42 10.82
C ARG A 254 36.06 -19.15 10.64
N SER A 255 36.39 -17.90 10.36
CA SER A 255 37.75 -17.38 10.40
C SER A 255 38.33 -17.50 11.82
N LEU A 256 39.66 -17.41 11.95
CA LEU A 256 40.34 -17.29 13.24
C LEU A 256 39.81 -16.11 14.09
N ASN A 257 39.29 -15.07 13.44
CA ASN A 257 38.69 -13.90 14.09
C ASN A 257 37.17 -14.05 14.34
N GLY A 258 36.58 -15.23 14.12
CA GLY A 258 35.16 -15.51 14.36
C GLY A 258 34.19 -15.16 13.22
N ASN A 259 34.66 -14.47 12.18
CA ASN A 259 33.84 -14.08 11.02
C ASN A 259 33.41 -15.30 10.18
N GLU A 260 32.18 -15.30 9.68
CA GLU A 260 31.68 -16.35 8.79
C GLU A 260 32.26 -16.20 7.37
N LEU A 261 32.79 -17.30 6.85
CA LEU A 261 33.44 -17.42 5.55
C LEU A 261 32.83 -18.58 4.78
N LEU A 262 32.80 -18.48 3.45
CA LEU A 262 32.51 -19.58 2.55
C LEU A 262 33.84 -20.11 2.01
N ALA A 263 34.20 -21.33 2.39
CA ALA A 263 35.48 -21.93 2.03
C ALA A 263 35.30 -23.03 0.99
N GLY A 264 36.11 -22.97 -0.06
CA GLY A 264 36.41 -24.09 -0.94
C GLY A 264 37.83 -24.54 -0.72
N TYR A 265 38.08 -25.84 -0.65
CA TYR A 265 39.39 -26.38 -0.31
C TYR A 265 39.71 -27.62 -1.12
N SER A 266 40.99 -27.77 -1.47
CA SER A 266 41.48 -28.91 -2.24
C SER A 266 42.89 -29.31 -1.80
N SER A 267 43.11 -30.62 -1.71
CA SER A 267 44.40 -31.21 -1.36
C SER A 267 45.26 -31.42 -2.60
N VAL A 268 46.58 -31.26 -2.46
CA VAL A 268 47.60 -31.44 -3.49
C VAL A 268 48.28 -32.79 -3.24
N PRO A 269 47.96 -33.86 -3.99
CA PRO A 269 48.43 -35.21 -3.70
C PRO A 269 49.96 -35.33 -3.61
N GLU A 270 50.69 -34.68 -4.52
CA GLU A 270 52.16 -34.80 -4.61
C GLU A 270 52.90 -34.27 -3.37
N SER A 271 52.40 -33.21 -2.74
CA SER A 271 53.04 -32.57 -1.58
C SER A 271 52.29 -32.75 -0.26
N SER A 272 51.08 -33.33 -0.31
CA SER A 272 50.11 -33.32 0.79
C SER A 272 49.79 -31.92 1.32
N TRP A 273 50.01 -30.88 0.51
CA TRP A 273 49.64 -29.50 0.84
C TRP A 273 48.16 -29.28 0.61
N GLY A 274 47.60 -28.30 1.30
CA GLY A 274 46.20 -27.90 1.13
C GLY A 274 46.08 -26.48 0.62
N ILE A 275 45.15 -26.26 -0.31
CA ILE A 275 44.78 -24.93 -0.79
C ILE A 275 43.37 -24.62 -0.30
N VAL A 276 43.19 -23.44 0.28
CA VAL A 276 41.88 -22.95 0.73
C VAL A 276 41.61 -21.59 0.10
N VAL A 277 40.46 -21.47 -0.56
CA VAL A 277 39.91 -20.21 -1.07
C VAL A 277 38.71 -19.83 -0.19
N VAL A 278 38.70 -18.61 0.32
CA VAL A 278 37.65 -18.13 1.22
C VAL A 278 37.04 -16.80 0.75
N SER A 279 35.72 -16.68 0.90
CA SER A 279 34.98 -15.43 0.67
C SER A 279 34.21 -15.02 1.92
N PRO A 280 34.36 -13.76 2.40
CA PRO A 280 33.60 -13.24 3.54
C PRO A 280 32.08 -13.18 3.33
N MET A 281 31.30 -13.63 4.31
CA MET A 281 29.82 -13.55 4.26
C MET A 281 29.29 -12.10 4.22
N GLY A 282 30.08 -11.14 4.73
CA GLY A 282 29.73 -9.71 4.70
C GLY A 282 29.47 -9.17 3.28
N LEU A 283 30.07 -9.79 2.27
CA LEU A 283 29.96 -9.39 0.86
C LEU A 283 28.63 -9.79 0.24
N ILE A 284 28.18 -11.01 0.54
CA ILE A 284 26.87 -11.50 0.14
C ILE A 284 25.79 -10.57 0.72
N ARG A 285 25.96 -10.12 1.98
CA ARG A 285 25.04 -9.17 2.60
C ARG A 285 24.97 -7.83 1.84
N GLN A 286 26.08 -7.27 1.39
CA GLN A 286 26.07 -6.02 0.61
C GLN A 286 25.36 -6.19 -0.73
N GLN A 287 25.63 -7.29 -1.45
CA GLN A 287 24.96 -7.60 -2.71
C GLN A 287 23.44 -7.79 -2.52
N LEU A 288 23.02 -8.43 -1.42
CA LEU A 288 21.61 -8.60 -1.09
C LEU A 288 20.90 -7.27 -0.79
N ILE A 289 21.53 -6.37 -0.05
CA ILE A 289 20.93 -5.06 0.27
C ILE A 289 20.72 -4.24 -1.00
N GLY A 290 21.71 -4.19 -1.90
CA GLY A 290 21.57 -3.48 -3.18
C GLY A 290 20.48 -4.08 -4.07
N HIS A 291 20.33 -5.41 -4.07
CA HIS A 291 19.25 -6.08 -4.80
C HIS A 291 17.87 -5.75 -4.21
N ILE A 292 17.71 -5.77 -2.88
CA ILE A 292 16.47 -5.40 -2.20
C ILE A 292 16.08 -3.95 -2.53
N GLN A 293 17.02 -3.01 -2.45
CA GLN A 293 16.77 -1.60 -2.79
C GLN A 293 16.26 -1.43 -4.22
N THR A 294 16.83 -2.19 -5.16
CA THR A 294 16.41 -2.20 -6.57
C THR A 294 14.98 -2.73 -6.73
N ILE A 295 14.63 -3.84 -6.06
CA ILE A 295 13.28 -4.41 -6.09
C ILE A 295 12.26 -3.41 -5.53
N VAL A 296 12.57 -2.78 -4.39
CA VAL A 296 11.69 -1.78 -3.76
C VAL A 296 11.51 -0.55 -4.66
N ALA A 297 12.59 -0.06 -5.28
CA ALA A 297 12.51 1.08 -6.20
C ALA A 297 11.61 0.78 -7.40
N TYR A 298 11.76 -0.40 -8.01
CA TYR A 298 10.93 -0.80 -9.15
C TYR A 298 9.49 -1.15 -8.77
N SER A 299 9.21 -1.59 -7.54
CA SER A 299 7.84 -1.89 -7.10
C SER A 299 7.05 -0.64 -6.69
N LEU A 300 7.72 0.46 -6.35
CA LEU A 300 7.06 1.68 -5.85
C LEU A 300 6.22 2.40 -6.92
N ILE A 301 6.74 2.51 -8.15
CA ILE A 301 6.04 3.17 -9.27
C ILE A 301 4.71 2.46 -9.61
N PRO A 302 4.69 1.15 -9.92
CA PRO A 302 3.44 0.45 -10.19
C PRO A 302 2.50 0.44 -8.98
N PHE A 303 3.03 0.43 -7.75
CA PHE A 303 2.22 0.55 -6.54
C PHE A 303 1.46 1.90 -6.48
N ILE A 304 2.14 3.01 -6.75
CA ILE A 304 1.52 4.36 -6.77
C ILE A 304 0.47 4.46 -7.88
N ILE A 305 0.76 3.92 -9.07
CA ILE A 305 -0.17 3.90 -10.20
C ILE A 305 -1.43 3.09 -9.84
N LEU A 306 -1.26 1.90 -9.27
CA LEU A 306 -2.35 1.04 -8.84
C LEU A 306 -3.19 1.72 -7.74
N LEU A 307 -2.54 2.31 -6.73
CA LEU A 307 -3.22 3.01 -5.64
C LEU A 307 -4.05 4.19 -6.18
N SER A 308 -3.48 4.96 -7.11
CA SER A 308 -4.18 6.08 -7.76
C SER A 308 -5.40 5.60 -8.56
N ALA A 309 -5.26 4.51 -9.33
CA ALA A 309 -6.36 3.90 -10.07
C ALA A 309 -7.47 3.40 -9.14
N VAL A 310 -7.12 2.74 -8.04
CA VAL A 310 -8.08 2.24 -7.03
C VAL A 310 -8.82 3.39 -6.37
N ILE A 311 -8.12 4.47 -5.99
CA ILE A 311 -8.74 5.67 -5.41
C ILE A 311 -9.73 6.29 -6.41
N LEU A 312 -9.34 6.43 -7.69
CA LEU A 312 -10.21 6.97 -8.73
C LEU A 312 -11.48 6.12 -8.92
N ILE A 313 -11.33 4.80 -9.06
CA ILE A 313 -12.45 3.86 -9.22
C ILE A 313 -13.36 3.89 -7.99
N ALA A 314 -12.78 3.85 -6.78
CA ALA A 314 -13.54 3.84 -5.54
C ALA A 314 -14.34 5.14 -5.33
N HIS A 315 -13.79 6.30 -5.72
CA HIS A 315 -14.55 7.55 -5.74
C HIS A 315 -15.67 7.53 -6.79
N ARG A 316 -15.39 7.01 -7.98
CA ARG A 316 -16.38 6.90 -9.07
C ARG A 316 -17.52 5.95 -8.71
N LEU A 317 -17.24 4.90 -7.94
CA LEU A 317 -18.22 3.92 -7.46
C LEU A 317 -19.07 4.48 -6.31
N ALA A 318 -18.48 5.23 -5.38
CA ALA A 318 -19.19 5.73 -4.20
C ALA A 318 -20.12 6.94 -4.49
N ARG A 319 -19.78 7.79 -5.46
CA ARG A 319 -20.51 9.04 -5.78
C ARG A 319 -22.03 8.85 -6.03
N PRO A 320 -22.48 7.90 -6.87
CA PRO A 320 -23.91 7.69 -7.12
C PRO A 320 -24.70 7.36 -5.84
N PHE A 321 -24.14 6.50 -4.99
CA PHE A 321 -24.81 6.10 -3.74
C PHE A 321 -24.93 7.26 -2.76
N ALA A 322 -23.89 8.09 -2.64
CA ALA A 322 -23.93 9.29 -1.80
C ALA A 322 -24.98 10.29 -2.29
N TYR A 323 -25.09 10.48 -3.61
CA TYR A 323 -26.10 11.33 -4.22
C TYR A 323 -27.53 10.81 -3.95
N LEU A 324 -27.77 9.52 -4.16
CA LEU A 324 -29.07 8.91 -3.88
C LEU A 324 -29.44 8.99 -2.40
N ALA A 325 -28.48 8.79 -1.49
CA ALA A 325 -28.72 8.92 -0.06
C ALA A 325 -29.12 10.36 0.33
N ASP A 326 -28.46 11.37 -0.26
CA ASP A 326 -28.83 12.78 -0.06
C ASP A 326 -30.25 13.06 -0.60
N LEU A 327 -30.56 12.56 -1.80
CA LEU A 327 -31.87 12.74 -2.44
C LEU A 327 -33.00 12.15 -1.60
N VAL A 328 -32.83 10.91 -1.10
CA VAL A 328 -33.81 10.28 -0.21
C VAL A 328 -33.89 11.00 1.14
N SER A 329 -32.79 11.55 1.66
CA SER A 329 -32.81 12.29 2.94
C SER A 329 -33.54 13.63 2.89
N LYS A 330 -33.63 14.24 1.70
CA LYS A 330 -34.40 15.47 1.43
C LYS A 330 -35.88 15.18 1.18
N MET A 331 -36.23 13.93 0.89
CA MET A 331 -37.60 13.50 0.66
C MET A 331 -38.43 13.68 1.94
N GLY A 332 -39.61 14.29 1.81
CA GLY A 332 -40.51 14.58 2.93
C GLY A 332 -40.22 15.89 3.68
N LYS A 333 -39.14 16.61 3.36
CA LYS A 333 -38.87 17.96 3.89
C LYS A 333 -39.19 19.06 2.89
N GLU A 334 -38.87 18.83 1.62
CA GLU A 334 -39.02 19.82 0.54
C GLU A 334 -39.47 19.13 -0.75
N LYS A 335 -40.08 19.89 -1.66
CA LYS A 335 -40.47 19.39 -2.99
C LYS A 335 -39.20 19.20 -3.82
N ILE A 336 -38.89 17.97 -4.18
CA ILE A 336 -37.65 17.63 -4.89
C ILE A 336 -37.84 17.86 -6.39
N VAL A 337 -36.99 18.71 -6.99
CA VAL A 337 -36.88 18.80 -8.46
C VAL A 337 -35.96 17.70 -8.94
N LEU A 338 -36.52 16.72 -9.64
CA LEU A 338 -35.76 15.63 -10.25
C LEU A 338 -34.97 16.16 -11.44
N GLN A 339 -33.64 16.26 -11.31
CA GLN A 339 -32.75 16.51 -12.43
C GLN A 339 -32.52 15.23 -13.25
N GLU A 340 -32.29 15.39 -14.56
CA GLU A 340 -32.00 14.27 -15.45
C GLU A 340 -30.87 13.39 -14.93
N ALA A 341 -31.15 12.09 -14.82
CA ALA A 341 -30.20 11.09 -14.40
C ALA A 341 -29.09 10.96 -15.46
N LYS A 342 -27.87 11.41 -15.13
CA LYS A 342 -26.71 11.08 -15.96
C LYS A 342 -26.41 9.58 -15.83
N PRO A 343 -26.18 8.85 -16.95
CA PRO A 343 -25.90 7.43 -16.89
C PRO A 343 -24.67 7.15 -16.01
N HIS A 344 -24.82 6.21 -15.09
CA HIS A 344 -23.73 5.76 -14.24
C HIS A 344 -22.89 4.68 -14.92
N TRP A 345 -21.61 4.60 -14.57
CA TRP A 345 -20.69 3.62 -15.16
C TRP A 345 -21.00 2.18 -14.72
N SER A 346 -21.55 2.00 -13.51
CA SER A 346 -21.94 0.68 -13.01
C SER A 346 -23.43 0.43 -13.26
N ARG A 347 -23.72 -0.76 -13.79
CA ARG A 347 -25.08 -1.21 -14.11
C ARG A 347 -25.96 -1.19 -12.86
N GLU A 348 -25.42 -1.61 -11.73
CA GLU A 348 -26.14 -1.67 -10.45
C GLU A 348 -26.49 -0.26 -9.94
N ALA A 349 -25.59 0.71 -10.07
CA ALA A 349 -25.89 2.09 -9.68
C ALA A 349 -26.92 2.73 -10.62
N ASP A 350 -26.87 2.45 -11.92
CA ASP A 350 -27.84 2.95 -12.89
C ASP A 350 -29.25 2.38 -12.63
N LEU A 351 -29.36 1.07 -12.40
CA LEU A 351 -30.61 0.41 -12.02
C LEU A 351 -31.17 0.96 -10.71
N LEU A 352 -30.32 1.11 -9.69
CA LEU A 352 -30.74 1.65 -8.40
C LEU A 352 -31.20 3.11 -8.53
N THR A 353 -30.50 3.91 -9.33
CA THR A 353 -30.84 5.31 -9.58
C THR A 353 -32.20 5.44 -10.26
N LYS A 354 -32.45 4.64 -11.31
CA LYS A 354 -33.75 4.58 -11.98
C LYS A 354 -34.86 4.16 -11.02
N ALA A 355 -34.65 3.12 -10.23
CA ALA A 355 -35.63 2.64 -9.25
C ALA A 355 -35.96 3.71 -8.19
N VAL A 356 -34.94 4.39 -7.65
CA VAL A 356 -35.14 5.48 -6.69
C VAL A 356 -35.88 6.65 -7.34
N PHE A 357 -35.51 7.06 -8.55
CA PHE A 357 -36.20 8.15 -9.25
C PHE A 357 -37.67 7.85 -9.52
N LEU A 358 -38.00 6.63 -9.95
CA LEU A 358 -39.39 6.20 -10.12
C LEU A 358 -40.16 6.24 -8.81
N ALA A 359 -39.56 5.76 -7.71
CA ALA A 359 -40.19 5.80 -6.39
C ALA A 359 -40.40 7.25 -5.88
N VAL A 360 -39.41 8.13 -6.06
CA VAL A 360 -39.53 9.55 -5.68
C VAL A 360 -40.66 10.23 -6.44
N ALA A 361 -40.74 10.00 -7.76
CA ALA A 361 -41.77 10.59 -8.60
C ALA A 361 -43.17 10.12 -8.21
N ASP A 362 -43.33 8.82 -7.91
CA ASP A 362 -44.61 8.25 -7.49
C ASP A 362 -45.07 8.82 -6.13
N ILE A 363 -44.16 8.86 -5.14
CA ILE A 363 -44.45 9.44 -3.82
C ILE A 363 -44.84 10.92 -3.93
N GLN A 364 -44.12 11.71 -4.74
CA GLN A 364 -44.45 13.13 -4.92
C GLN A 364 -45.84 13.31 -5.55
N LYS A 365 -46.19 12.48 -6.54
CA LYS A 365 -47.51 12.50 -7.17
C LYS A 365 -48.62 12.17 -6.18
N GLN A 366 -48.45 11.12 -5.36
CA GLN A 366 -49.41 10.74 -4.32
C GLN A 366 -49.56 11.85 -3.27
N THR A 367 -48.45 12.48 -2.88
CA THR A 367 -48.46 13.59 -1.90
C THR A 367 -49.19 14.81 -2.46
N ASP A 368 -48.94 15.17 -3.73
CA ASP A 368 -49.62 16.29 -4.39
C ASP A 368 -51.14 16.02 -4.50
N GLN A 369 -51.55 14.79 -4.85
CA GLN A 369 -52.96 14.40 -4.90
C GLN A 369 -53.65 14.48 -3.54
N LEU A 370 -53.04 13.90 -2.50
CA LEU A 370 -53.56 13.97 -1.12
C LEU A 370 -53.66 15.41 -0.62
N THR A 371 -52.68 16.26 -0.97
CA THR A 371 -52.70 17.68 -0.61
C THR A 371 -53.87 18.39 -1.27
N GLN A 372 -54.13 18.12 -2.56
CA GLN A 372 -55.25 18.71 -3.29
C GLN A 372 -56.60 18.27 -2.71
N GLU A 373 -56.80 16.98 -2.48
CA GLU A 373 -58.02 16.42 -1.86
C GLU A 373 -58.24 16.95 -0.44
N ALA A 374 -57.17 17.23 0.31
CA ALA A 374 -57.27 17.74 1.68
C ALA A 374 -57.70 19.21 1.77
N VAL A 375 -57.58 20.01 0.70
CA VAL A 375 -57.83 21.47 0.71
C VAL A 375 -58.99 21.94 -0.16
N THR A 376 -59.59 21.07 -0.97
CA THR A 376 -60.77 21.37 -1.81
C THR A 376 -62.04 20.71 -1.26
N ASP A 377 -63.20 21.30 -1.58
CA ASP A 377 -64.53 20.75 -1.36
C ASP A 377 -64.91 19.89 -2.58
N THR A 378 -65.26 18.63 -2.34
CA THR A 378 -65.50 17.64 -3.41
C THR A 378 -66.76 17.91 -4.23
N LEU A 379 -67.73 18.65 -3.69
CA LEU A 379 -68.99 18.95 -4.38
C LEU A 379 -68.85 20.16 -5.32
N THR A 380 -68.29 21.26 -4.81
CA THR A 380 -68.27 22.56 -5.49
C THR A 380 -66.95 22.86 -6.20
N GLY A 381 -65.88 22.11 -5.88
CA GLY A 381 -64.52 22.37 -6.38
C GLY A 381 -63.85 23.60 -5.76
N LEU A 382 -64.53 24.32 -4.86
CA LEU A 382 -63.96 25.43 -4.11
C LEU A 382 -62.97 24.95 -3.05
N LYS A 383 -62.26 25.87 -2.41
CA LYS A 383 -61.47 25.52 -1.23
C LYS A 383 -62.38 25.17 -0.06
N ASN A 384 -61.97 24.20 0.77
CA ASN A 384 -62.77 23.77 1.91
C ASN A 384 -62.51 24.61 3.17
N ARG A 385 -63.27 24.34 4.24
CA ARG A 385 -63.12 24.99 5.55
C ARG A 385 -61.68 24.95 6.11
N ARG A 386 -60.97 23.83 5.97
CA ARG A 386 -59.57 23.71 6.44
C ARG A 386 -58.65 24.70 5.72
N SER A 387 -58.86 24.89 4.43
CA SER A 387 -58.12 25.87 3.64
C SER A 387 -58.47 27.33 4.00
N LEU A 388 -59.72 27.59 4.40
CA LEU A 388 -60.14 28.90 4.91
C LEU A 388 -59.39 29.26 6.19
N GLU A 389 -59.38 28.36 7.17
CA GLU A 389 -58.70 28.55 8.47
C GLU A 389 -57.22 28.88 8.26
N TYR A 390 -56.56 28.12 7.38
CA TYR A 390 -55.17 28.38 7.00
C TYR A 390 -55.00 29.76 6.33
N THR A 391 -55.85 30.10 5.37
CA THR A 391 -55.75 31.36 4.60
C THR A 391 -56.00 32.58 5.50
N LEU A 392 -56.95 32.50 6.42
CA LEU A 392 -57.23 33.55 7.41
C LEU A 392 -56.03 33.75 8.35
N SER A 393 -55.50 32.67 8.93
CA SER A 393 -54.32 32.72 9.79
C SER A 393 -53.10 33.33 9.09
N GLN A 394 -52.87 33.00 7.81
CA GLN A 394 -51.80 33.61 7.02
C GLN A 394 -52.01 35.11 6.75
N ARG A 395 -53.23 35.54 6.43
CA ARG A 395 -53.52 36.95 6.12
C ARG A 395 -53.45 37.83 7.37
N ILE A 396 -53.94 37.34 8.50
CA ILE A 396 -53.86 38.03 9.80
C ILE A 396 -52.39 38.18 10.24
N SER A 397 -51.61 37.09 10.18
CA SER A 397 -50.19 37.14 10.54
C SER A 397 -49.35 38.02 9.61
N SER A 398 -49.72 38.14 8.34
CA SER A 398 -49.08 39.07 7.39
C SER A 398 -49.46 40.55 7.61
N GLY A 399 -50.45 40.85 8.46
CA GLY A 399 -50.90 42.21 8.75
C GLY A 399 -51.54 42.95 7.56
N ILE A 400 -51.88 42.24 6.48
CA ILE A 400 -52.45 42.86 5.26
C ILE A 400 -53.96 43.03 5.45
N PRO A 401 -54.53 44.25 5.35
CA PRO A 401 -55.97 44.44 5.44
C PRO A 401 -56.73 43.67 4.35
N PHE A 402 -57.84 43.04 4.72
CA PHE A 402 -58.71 42.29 3.81
C PHE A 402 -60.16 42.37 4.26
N SER A 403 -61.09 42.15 3.32
CA SER A 403 -62.51 42.00 3.65
C SER A 403 -62.92 40.54 3.53
N LEU A 404 -63.78 40.13 4.46
CA LEU A 404 -64.38 38.81 4.59
C LEU A 404 -65.87 38.96 4.27
N ILE A 405 -66.40 38.13 3.37
CA ILE A 405 -67.83 38.03 3.12
C ILE A 405 -68.26 36.62 3.50
N VAL A 406 -69.18 36.50 4.46
CA VAL A 406 -69.90 35.26 4.72
C VAL A 406 -71.22 35.31 3.96
N LEU A 407 -71.48 34.28 3.17
CA LEU A 407 -72.61 34.15 2.27
C LEU A 407 -73.36 32.87 2.62
N ASP A 408 -74.69 32.94 2.64
CA ASP A 408 -75.54 31.78 2.83
C ASP A 408 -76.70 31.78 1.82
N VAL A 409 -77.00 30.60 1.30
CA VAL A 409 -78.07 30.40 0.30
C VAL A 409 -79.44 30.46 0.98
N ASP A 410 -80.23 31.47 0.60
CA ASP A 410 -81.50 31.76 1.27
C ASP A 410 -82.50 30.61 1.08
N ARG A 411 -83.00 30.09 2.20
CA ARG A 411 -83.98 28.99 2.26
C ARG A 411 -83.50 27.71 1.58
N PHE A 412 -82.21 27.40 1.61
CA PHE A 412 -81.68 26.18 0.99
C PHE A 412 -82.33 24.89 1.52
N LYS A 413 -82.71 24.84 2.81
CA LYS A 413 -83.51 23.74 3.35
C LYS A 413 -84.82 23.51 2.57
N PHE A 414 -85.53 24.58 2.20
CA PHE A 414 -86.74 24.47 1.38
C PHE A 414 -86.44 23.90 -0.01
N VAL A 415 -85.30 24.26 -0.61
CA VAL A 415 -84.85 23.68 -1.89
C VAL A 415 -84.63 22.18 -1.75
N ASN A 416 -83.93 21.74 -0.70
CA ASN A 416 -83.72 20.32 -0.43
C ASN A 416 -85.03 19.57 -0.17
N ASP A 417 -85.90 20.14 0.66
CA ASP A 417 -87.17 19.53 1.05
C ASP A 417 -88.15 19.42 -0.15
N THR A 418 -88.04 20.34 -1.13
CA THR A 418 -88.94 20.41 -2.29
C THR A 418 -88.42 19.64 -3.51
N TYR A 419 -87.13 19.75 -3.81
CA TYR A 419 -86.53 19.24 -5.04
C TYR A 419 -85.54 18.08 -4.80
N GLY A 420 -85.29 17.72 -3.54
CA GLY A 420 -84.36 16.67 -3.15
C GLY A 420 -82.90 17.13 -3.08
N HIS A 421 -82.10 16.40 -2.29
CA HIS A 421 -80.70 16.75 -2.03
C HIS A 421 -79.82 16.78 -3.29
N VAL A 422 -80.06 15.91 -4.28
CA VAL A 422 -79.28 15.91 -5.53
C VAL A 422 -79.48 17.22 -6.30
N THR A 423 -80.69 17.76 -6.32
CA THR A 423 -80.96 19.06 -6.95
C THR A 423 -80.43 20.22 -6.09
N GLY A 424 -80.46 20.09 -4.77
CA GLY A 424 -79.77 21.02 -3.87
C GLY A 424 -78.26 21.09 -4.12
N ASP A 425 -77.62 19.95 -4.35
CA ASP A 425 -76.20 19.87 -4.71
C ASP A 425 -75.90 20.60 -6.03
N GLU A 426 -76.75 20.46 -7.05
CA GLU A 426 -76.63 21.24 -8.29
C GLU A 426 -76.84 22.74 -8.06
N VAL A 427 -77.73 23.13 -7.14
CA VAL A 427 -77.87 24.54 -6.73
C VAL A 427 -76.57 25.05 -6.09
N LEU A 428 -75.91 24.26 -5.23
CA LEU A 428 -74.65 24.66 -4.61
C LEU A 428 -73.50 24.77 -5.62
N LYS A 429 -73.42 23.86 -6.60
CA LYS A 429 -72.45 23.95 -7.71
C LYS A 429 -72.70 25.20 -8.56
N HIS A 430 -73.95 25.49 -8.87
CA HIS A 430 -74.34 26.71 -9.58
C HIS A 430 -73.95 27.95 -8.80
N VAL A 431 -74.25 27.98 -7.49
CA VAL A 431 -73.87 29.09 -6.60
C VAL A 431 -72.36 29.30 -6.60
N ALA A 432 -71.58 28.23 -6.43
CA ALA A 432 -70.13 28.27 -6.48
C ALA A 432 -69.60 28.83 -7.81
N GLY A 433 -70.16 28.38 -8.94
CA GLY A 433 -69.78 28.85 -10.27
C GLY A 433 -70.06 30.34 -10.50
N VAL A 434 -71.21 30.83 -10.03
CA VAL A 434 -71.55 32.26 -10.10
C VAL A 434 -70.65 33.10 -9.18
N ILE A 435 -70.30 32.60 -8.00
CA ILE A 435 -69.34 33.28 -7.13
C ILE A 435 -67.98 33.38 -7.84
N VAL A 436 -67.41 32.27 -8.30
CA VAL A 436 -66.07 32.25 -8.94
C VAL A 436 -66.01 33.17 -10.16
N SER A 437 -67.02 33.15 -11.02
CA SER A 437 -67.09 34.04 -12.20
C SER A 437 -67.26 35.52 -11.85
N SER A 438 -67.71 35.81 -10.63
CA SER A 438 -67.88 37.18 -10.11
C SER A 438 -66.66 37.68 -9.34
N LEU A 439 -65.61 36.89 -9.18
CA LEU A 439 -64.40 37.19 -8.41
C LEU A 439 -63.18 37.45 -9.30
N ARG A 440 -62.22 38.21 -8.77
CA ARG A 440 -60.92 38.43 -9.44
C ARG A 440 -59.98 37.25 -9.11
N PRO A 441 -58.88 37.06 -9.89
CA PRO A 441 -57.92 35.98 -9.62
C PRO A 441 -57.35 35.95 -8.19
N ASP A 442 -57.22 37.10 -7.54
CA ASP A 442 -56.67 37.23 -6.17
C ASP A 442 -57.70 37.03 -5.04
N ASP A 443 -58.99 36.96 -5.40
CA ASP A 443 -60.09 36.73 -4.47
C ASP A 443 -60.34 35.23 -4.34
N VAL A 444 -60.53 34.75 -3.10
CA VAL A 444 -60.61 33.31 -2.84
C VAL A 444 -61.94 32.97 -2.18
N CYS A 445 -62.72 32.11 -2.82
CA CYS A 445 -63.95 31.57 -2.26
C CYS A 445 -63.71 30.19 -1.63
N HIS A 446 -64.30 30.00 -0.45
CA HIS A 446 -64.28 28.76 0.30
C HIS A 446 -65.72 28.31 0.56
N ARG A 447 -65.98 27.00 0.55
CA ARG A 447 -67.21 26.45 1.12
C ARG A 447 -66.95 26.13 2.59
N TYR A 448 -67.62 26.87 3.47
CA TYR A 448 -67.40 26.82 4.92
C TYR A 448 -68.30 25.78 5.60
N GLY A 449 -69.53 25.64 5.12
CA GLY A 449 -70.55 24.73 5.64
C GLY A 449 -71.40 24.10 4.54
N GLY A 450 -72.57 23.56 4.91
CA GLY A 450 -73.48 22.90 3.96
C GLY A 450 -73.93 23.81 2.82
N GLU A 451 -74.43 25.00 3.16
CA GLU A 451 -74.92 26.03 2.24
C GLU A 451 -74.21 27.39 2.40
N GLU A 452 -73.09 27.38 3.13
CA GLU A 452 -72.35 28.58 3.54
C GLU A 452 -71.03 28.70 2.79
N PHE A 453 -70.78 29.89 2.26
CA PHE A 453 -69.58 30.24 1.51
C PHE A 453 -68.89 31.44 2.15
N VAL A 454 -67.56 31.44 2.08
CA VAL A 454 -66.73 32.52 2.61
C VAL A 454 -65.78 33.02 1.55
N ILE A 455 -65.91 34.31 1.23
CA ILE A 455 -65.08 34.98 0.23
C ILE A 455 -64.07 35.88 0.95
N LEU A 456 -62.79 35.71 0.62
CA LEU A 456 -61.70 36.56 1.09
C LEU A 456 -61.26 37.50 -0.04
N LEU A 457 -61.46 38.80 0.18
CA LEU A 457 -61.10 39.85 -0.77
C LEU A 457 -59.79 40.52 -0.34
N ALA A 458 -58.74 40.31 -1.12
CA ALA A 458 -57.41 40.84 -0.81
C ALA A 458 -57.34 42.35 -0.97
N ARG A 459 -56.86 43.06 0.07
CA ARG A 459 -56.60 44.52 0.02
C ARG A 459 -57.85 45.35 -0.33
N THR A 460 -59.03 44.82 -0.04
CA THR A 460 -60.32 45.44 -0.38
C THR A 460 -60.93 46.07 0.86
N ARG A 461 -61.24 47.37 0.79
CA ARG A 461 -61.93 48.13 1.86
C ARG A 461 -63.42 47.76 1.94
N PRO A 462 -64.12 48.00 3.07
CA PRO A 462 -65.52 47.60 3.25
C PRO A 462 -66.47 48.06 2.14
N ALA A 463 -66.34 49.31 1.68
CA ALA A 463 -67.18 49.86 0.61
C ALA A 463 -67.01 49.14 -0.74
N GLU A 464 -65.78 48.70 -1.06
CA GLU A 464 -65.51 47.94 -2.27
C GLU A 464 -65.93 46.47 -2.11
N ALA A 465 -65.77 45.91 -0.90
CA ALA A 465 -66.26 44.58 -0.58
C ALA A 465 -67.78 44.49 -0.72
N PHE A 466 -68.50 45.53 -0.31
CA PHE A 466 -69.94 45.65 -0.52
C PHE A 466 -70.34 45.60 -2.00
N LYS A 467 -69.58 46.29 -2.88
CA LYS A 467 -69.81 46.22 -4.33
C LYS A 467 -69.59 44.81 -4.88
N VAL A 468 -68.57 44.10 -4.40
CA VAL A 468 -68.31 42.70 -4.81
C VAL A 468 -69.42 41.77 -4.31
N ALA A 469 -69.84 41.91 -3.06
CA ALA A 469 -70.94 41.16 -2.49
C ALA A 469 -72.26 41.40 -3.25
N GLU A 470 -72.61 42.66 -3.54
CA GLU A 470 -73.79 43.00 -4.33
C GLU A 470 -73.70 42.49 -5.77
N ARG A 471 -72.50 42.46 -6.36
CA ARG A 471 -72.28 41.85 -7.68
C ARG A 471 -72.61 40.37 -7.65
N VAL A 472 -72.07 39.62 -6.68
CA VAL A 472 -72.39 38.20 -6.48
C VAL A 472 -73.88 38.00 -6.25
N ARG A 473 -74.49 38.82 -5.37
CA ARG A 473 -75.92 38.73 -5.04
C ARG A 473 -76.80 38.90 -6.26
N ARG A 474 -76.58 39.96 -7.04
CA ARG A 474 -77.34 40.29 -8.24
C ARG A 474 -77.11 39.27 -9.35
N ALA A 475 -75.87 38.80 -9.52
CA ALA A 475 -75.56 37.75 -10.49
C ALA A 475 -76.33 36.45 -10.18
N LEU A 476 -76.40 36.07 -8.89
CA LEU A 476 -77.20 34.91 -8.48
C LEU A 476 -78.70 35.13 -8.66
N GLU A 477 -79.20 36.28 -8.20
CA GLU A 477 -80.60 36.68 -8.32
C GLU A 477 -81.06 36.66 -9.80
N GLN A 478 -80.21 37.10 -10.74
CA GLN A 478 -80.54 37.14 -12.16
C GLN A 478 -80.21 35.83 -12.91
N SER A 479 -79.45 34.93 -12.30
CA SER A 479 -79.06 33.68 -12.92
C SER A 479 -80.24 32.72 -13.02
N LYS A 480 -80.39 32.07 -14.18
CA LYS A 480 -81.28 30.92 -14.32
C LYS A 480 -80.58 29.71 -13.73
N GLY A 481 -80.86 29.43 -12.47
CA GLY A 481 -80.33 28.26 -11.77
C GLY A 481 -80.98 26.94 -12.22
N PRO A 482 -80.58 25.81 -11.60
CA PRO A 482 -81.07 24.48 -11.96
C PRO A 482 -82.52 24.19 -11.50
N ILE A 483 -83.17 25.15 -10.83
CA ILE A 483 -84.55 25.04 -10.36
C ILE A 483 -85.42 26.18 -10.90
N PRO A 484 -86.76 26.00 -11.00
CA PRO A 484 -87.67 27.03 -11.51
C PRO A 484 -87.84 28.25 -10.58
N THR A 485 -87.45 28.11 -9.31
CA THR A 485 -87.52 29.19 -8.31
C THR A 485 -86.22 29.97 -8.25
N GLN A 486 -86.32 31.25 -7.93
CA GLN A 486 -85.16 32.13 -7.87
C GLN A 486 -84.31 31.81 -6.64
N VAL A 487 -83.04 31.45 -6.86
CA VAL A 487 -82.07 31.24 -5.78
C VAL A 487 -81.48 32.60 -5.41
N THR A 488 -81.58 32.95 -4.12
CA THR A 488 -81.05 34.22 -3.59
C THR A 488 -80.07 33.93 -2.46
N VAL A 489 -79.25 34.91 -2.12
CA VAL A 489 -78.24 34.78 -1.06
C VAL A 489 -78.29 35.99 -0.14
N SER A 490 -78.07 35.73 1.14
CA SER A 490 -77.81 36.77 2.13
C SER A 490 -76.32 36.81 2.41
N GLN A 491 -75.76 38.01 2.63
CA GLN A 491 -74.33 38.23 2.80
C GLN A 491 -74.04 39.16 3.99
N GLY A 492 -73.06 38.78 4.80
CA GLY A 492 -72.49 39.60 5.88
C GLY A 492 -71.02 39.90 5.60
N ILE A 493 -70.61 41.17 5.78
CA ILE A 493 -69.25 41.61 5.48
C ILE A 493 -68.54 42.05 6.76
N ALA A 494 -67.34 41.53 7.00
CA ALA A 494 -66.41 42.04 8.01
C ALA A 494 -65.08 42.47 7.39
N HIS A 495 -64.35 43.37 8.06
CA HIS A 495 -63.09 43.92 7.56
C HIS A 495 -62.01 43.81 8.63
N TYR A 496 -60.87 43.25 8.25
CA TYR A 496 -59.69 43.18 9.10
C TYR A 496 -58.76 44.36 8.83
N PRO A 497 -58.25 45.05 9.87
CA PRO A 497 -58.49 44.82 11.30
C PRO A 497 -59.66 45.62 11.88
N GLN A 498 -60.39 46.39 11.06
CA GLN A 498 -61.39 47.37 11.51
C GLN A 498 -62.46 46.80 12.45
N HIS A 499 -63.06 45.66 12.10
CA HIS A 499 -64.16 45.07 12.88
C HIS A 499 -63.67 44.06 13.94
N ALA A 500 -62.49 43.47 13.75
CA ALA A 500 -61.84 42.56 14.69
C ALA A 500 -60.38 42.30 14.30
N SER A 501 -59.53 42.00 15.30
CA SER A 501 -58.12 41.63 15.14
C SER A 501 -57.86 40.11 15.19
N GLU A 502 -58.84 39.31 15.61
CA GLU A 502 -58.75 37.85 15.74
C GLU A 502 -59.65 37.17 14.70
N GLN A 503 -59.25 35.98 14.25
CA GLN A 503 -59.95 35.22 13.21
C GLN A 503 -61.40 34.89 13.60
N GLU A 504 -61.60 34.35 14.80
CA GLU A 504 -62.90 33.91 15.31
C GLU A 504 -63.86 35.10 15.44
N LYS A 505 -63.38 36.21 16.02
CA LYS A 505 -64.17 37.44 16.17
C LYS A 505 -64.52 38.08 14.82
N LEU A 506 -63.63 37.99 13.82
CA LEU A 506 -63.88 38.52 12.48
C LEU A 506 -64.98 37.74 11.75
N LEU A 507 -64.95 36.40 11.83
CA LEU A 507 -66.01 35.54 11.34
C LEU A 507 -67.32 35.82 12.07
N GLU A 508 -67.29 35.92 13.40
CA GLU A 508 -68.46 36.22 14.22
C GLU A 508 -69.12 37.55 13.81
N LYS A 509 -68.33 38.60 13.52
CA LYS A 509 -68.86 39.88 13.02
C LYS A 509 -69.53 39.77 11.66
N ALA A 510 -68.95 38.98 10.75
CA ALA A 510 -69.56 38.73 9.45
C ALA A 510 -70.85 37.90 9.58
N ASP A 511 -70.87 36.90 10.46
CA ASP A 511 -72.05 36.07 10.76
C ASP A 511 -73.17 36.90 11.39
N GLN A 512 -72.86 37.83 12.31
CA GLN A 512 -73.83 38.77 12.87
C GLN A 512 -74.46 39.64 11.78
N ALA A 513 -73.66 40.17 10.85
CA ALA A 513 -74.14 40.94 9.71
C ALA A 513 -75.01 40.08 8.76
N LEU A 514 -74.61 38.84 8.50
CA LEU A 514 -75.38 37.89 7.70
C LEU A 514 -76.73 37.56 8.36
N TYR A 515 -76.74 37.36 9.68
CA TYR A 515 -77.96 37.13 10.44
C TYR A 515 -78.93 38.31 10.33
N LEU A 516 -78.42 39.54 10.42
CA LEU A 516 -79.22 40.75 10.19
C LEU A 516 -79.77 40.79 8.76
N ALA A 517 -78.99 40.38 7.76
CA ALA A 517 -79.45 40.32 6.37
C ALA A 517 -80.62 39.34 6.20
N LYS A 518 -80.51 38.16 6.83
CA LYS A 518 -81.59 37.15 6.84
C LYS A 518 -82.83 37.64 7.58
N LYS A 519 -82.69 38.34 8.70
CA LYS A 519 -83.81 38.89 9.49
C LYS A 519 -84.51 40.04 8.76
N ASN A 520 -83.76 40.87 8.04
CA ASN A 520 -84.26 42.04 7.32
C ASN A 520 -84.85 41.71 5.93
N GLY A 521 -85.34 40.50 5.72
CA GLY A 521 -86.06 40.10 4.51
C GLY A 521 -85.27 39.23 3.52
N ARG A 522 -84.03 38.82 3.86
CA ARG A 522 -83.14 38.01 2.99
C ARG A 522 -82.78 38.72 1.68
N ASN A 523 -81.96 38.08 0.84
CA ASN A 523 -81.48 38.65 -0.43
C ASN A 523 -80.85 40.04 -0.23
N LYS A 524 -80.01 40.18 0.80
CA LYS A 524 -79.41 41.44 1.21
C LYS A 524 -77.95 41.27 1.59
N THR A 525 -77.20 42.35 1.43
CA THR A 525 -75.82 42.48 1.90
C THR A 525 -75.81 43.45 3.08
N ILE A 526 -75.21 43.07 4.21
CA ILE A 526 -75.00 43.94 5.37
C ILE A 526 -73.52 43.95 5.72
N VAL A 527 -73.00 45.15 6.00
CA VAL A 527 -71.65 45.33 6.56
C VAL A 527 -71.76 45.32 8.08
N ALA A 528 -70.87 44.63 8.77
CA ALA A 528 -70.80 44.63 10.21
C ALA A 528 -70.66 46.06 10.75
N GLU A 529 -71.38 46.35 11.82
CA GLU A 529 -71.31 47.66 12.47
C GLU A 529 -70.01 47.77 13.27
N ASP A 530 -69.39 48.95 13.21
CA ASP A 530 -68.34 49.34 14.15
C ASP A 530 -68.99 49.41 15.54
N ASN A 531 -68.61 48.53 16.46
CA ASN A 531 -69.06 48.66 17.84
C ASN A 531 -68.16 49.69 18.54
N PRO A 532 -68.66 50.87 18.99
CA PRO A 532 -67.84 51.78 19.77
C PRO A 532 -67.71 51.23 21.20
N SER A 533 -66.64 50.48 21.47
CA SER A 533 -66.18 50.13 22.82
C SER A 533 -64.74 49.60 22.73
N SER A 534 -63.67 50.24 23.21
CA SER A 534 -63.50 51.22 24.30
C SER A 534 -62.33 52.19 23.99
N PRO A 535 -62.27 53.39 24.61
CA PRO A 535 -61.15 54.31 24.44
C PRO A 535 -59.86 53.77 25.09
N SER A 536 -58.74 54.17 24.48
CA SER A 536 -57.36 54.15 24.96
C SER A 536 -57.11 53.84 26.44
N ALA A 537 -56.20 52.91 26.69
CA ALA A 537 -55.15 53.03 27.70
C ALA A 537 -53.82 52.58 27.09
#